data_AF-A0A2V6KWN7-F1
#
_entry.id   AF-A0A2V6KWN7-F1
#
_cell.length_a   1.000
_cell.length_b   1.000
_cell.length_c   1.000
_cell.angle_alpha   90.00
_cell.angle_beta   90.00
_cell.angle_gamma   90.00
#
_symmetry.space_group_name_H-M   'P 1'
#
loop_
_entity.id
_entity.type
_entity.pdbx_description
1 polymer ?
#
loop_
_entity_poly.entity_id
_entity_poly.type
_entity_poly.pdbx_seq_one_letter_code
_entity_poly.pdbx_strand_id
1 'polypeptide(L)'
;LTGLLRACWDQEPIDVLARDGEIILATTRDPDLYCPETPPILANVDPEVVAKARDQQKENGTPFLLTLARNESIERQPAFDLIRHQGQMLFSQLWSAPNVWIMFEKNADLLGGFGDVTGDPDVDDWSLETFRLVQNPEQPGRFDPASIPAYTREGFDRVQKLKLTSDEAQFASQFSGARSVQQIAKNLRLDLKSARQLLFRFVALEIVECWPASTAAKPEPKGGMGRLFGRGR
;
A
#
# COMPACT_ATOMS: atom_id res chain seq x y z
N LEU A 1 -19.21 0.07 6.40
CA LEU A 1 -18.75 1.31 7.07
C LEU A 1 -18.95 2.46 6.08
N THR A 2 -19.69 3.50 6.46
CA THR A 2 -20.07 4.60 5.54
C THR A 2 -19.69 5.93 6.16
N GLY A 3 -18.84 6.71 5.49
CA GLY A 3 -18.33 7.97 6.01
C GLY A 3 -17.02 8.42 5.34
N LEU A 4 -16.30 9.29 6.04
CA LEU A 4 -15.06 9.91 5.59
C LEU A 4 -13.93 9.55 6.56
N LEU A 5 -12.85 8.97 6.06
CA LEU A 5 -11.58 8.86 6.77
C LEU A 5 -10.70 10.04 6.35
N ARG A 6 -10.34 10.90 7.32
CA ARG A 6 -9.45 12.04 7.08
C ARG A 6 -8.09 11.77 7.70
N ALA A 7 -7.04 11.87 6.90
CA ALA A 7 -5.66 11.81 7.31
C ALA A 7 -5.05 13.22 7.28
N CYS A 8 -4.62 13.70 8.45
CA CYS A 8 -3.91 14.95 8.63
C CYS A 8 -2.41 14.67 8.78
N TRP A 9 -1.59 15.49 8.13
CA TRP A 9 -0.13 15.36 8.05
C TRP A 9 0.47 16.73 7.72
N ASP A 10 1.75 16.78 7.32
CA ASP A 10 2.47 18.04 7.06
C ASP A 10 2.03 18.76 5.76
N GLN A 11 1.01 18.26 5.05
CA GLN A 11 0.40 18.87 3.85
C GLN A 11 -1.13 18.93 3.96
N GLU A 12 -1.81 19.30 2.87
CA GLU A 12 -3.27 19.33 2.81
C GLU A 12 -3.84 17.93 3.17
N PRO A 13 -4.88 17.85 4.02
CA PRO A 13 -5.47 16.58 4.43
C PRO A 13 -5.92 15.72 3.25
N ILE A 14 -5.79 14.41 3.44
CA ILE A 14 -6.29 13.41 2.49
C ILE A 14 -7.57 12.82 3.05
N ASP A 15 -8.61 12.86 2.23
CA ASP A 15 -9.97 12.44 2.53
C ASP A 15 -10.27 11.15 1.73
N VAL A 16 -10.50 10.04 2.43
CA VAL A 16 -10.92 8.76 1.85
C VAL A 16 -12.39 8.54 2.13
N LEU A 17 -13.19 8.56 1.07
CA LEU A 17 -14.62 8.33 1.15
C LEU A 17 -14.90 6.83 1.12
N ALA A 18 -15.68 6.34 2.08
CA ALA A 18 -16.09 4.95 2.17
C ALA A 18 -17.61 4.82 2.17
N ARG A 19 -18.15 3.86 1.42
CA ARG A 19 -19.58 3.54 1.36
C ARG A 19 -19.77 2.05 1.54
N ASP A 20 -20.54 1.67 2.55
CA ASP A 20 -20.88 0.28 2.86
C ASP A 20 -19.68 -0.66 3.04
N GLY A 21 -18.51 -0.10 3.40
CA GLY A 21 -17.25 -0.83 3.59
C GLY A 21 -16.35 -0.82 2.36
N GLU A 22 -16.83 -0.31 1.23
CA GLU A 22 -16.05 -0.12 0.01
C GLU A 22 -15.35 1.24 0.01
N ILE A 23 -14.17 1.31 -0.60
CA ILE A 23 -13.44 2.57 -0.79
C ILE A 23 -13.94 3.23 -2.06
N ILE A 24 -14.59 4.38 -1.96
CA ILE A 24 -15.11 5.10 -3.12
C ILE A 24 -13.98 5.81 -3.87
N LEU A 25 -13.25 6.67 -3.17
CA LEU A 25 -12.06 7.35 -3.68
C LEU A 25 -11.29 8.01 -2.54
N ALA A 26 -10.02 8.33 -2.79
CA ALA A 26 -9.24 9.24 -1.98
C ALA A 26 -9.08 10.58 -2.72
N THR A 27 -9.19 11.69 -2.00
CA THR A 27 -9.11 13.06 -2.54
C THR A 27 -8.44 14.01 -1.55
N THR A 28 -8.19 15.23 -1.98
CA THR A 28 -7.69 16.34 -1.17
C THR A 28 -8.16 17.65 -1.79
N ARG A 29 -8.11 18.76 -1.05
CA ARG A 29 -8.41 20.09 -1.58
C ARG A 29 -7.24 20.73 -2.31
N ASP A 30 -6.08 20.07 -2.37
CA ASP A 30 -4.93 20.52 -3.15
C ASP A 30 -4.85 19.75 -4.49
N PRO A 31 -5.21 20.37 -5.64
CA PRO A 31 -5.17 19.70 -6.93
C PRO A 31 -3.76 19.33 -7.41
N ASP A 32 -2.75 20.07 -6.96
CA ASP A 32 -1.35 19.82 -7.33
C ASP A 32 -0.78 18.66 -6.50
N LEU A 33 -1.21 18.53 -5.25
CA LEU A 33 -0.95 17.33 -4.45
C LEU A 33 -1.69 16.10 -4.99
N TYR A 34 -2.96 16.28 -5.41
CA TYR A 34 -3.79 15.20 -5.96
C TYR A 34 -3.27 14.67 -7.30
N CYS A 35 -2.81 15.55 -8.19
CA CYS A 35 -2.34 15.21 -9.52
C CYS A 35 -1.21 16.17 -9.92
N PRO A 36 0.04 15.87 -9.52
CA PRO A 36 1.18 16.78 -9.69
C PRO A 36 1.64 16.90 -11.15
N GLU A 37 1.40 15.87 -11.96
CA GLU A 37 1.70 15.87 -13.38
C GLU A 37 0.42 16.04 -14.20
N THR A 38 0.49 16.74 -15.34
CA THR A 38 -0.65 16.87 -16.24
C THR A 38 -0.90 15.53 -16.95
N PRO A 39 -2.04 14.86 -16.71
CA PRO A 39 -2.30 13.57 -17.33
C PRO A 39 -2.60 13.71 -18.82
N PRO A 40 -2.21 12.74 -19.66
CA PRO A 40 -2.38 12.82 -21.12
C PRO A 40 -3.83 13.04 -21.59
N ILE A 41 -4.81 12.58 -20.80
CA ILE A 41 -6.24 12.75 -21.09
C ILE A 41 -6.67 14.23 -21.17
N LEU A 42 -5.90 15.15 -20.57
CA LEU A 42 -6.18 16.58 -20.59
C LEU A 42 -5.56 17.30 -21.79
N ALA A 43 -4.77 16.63 -22.63
CA ALA A 43 -3.99 17.28 -23.70
C ALA A 43 -4.85 18.09 -24.68
N ASN A 44 -6.11 17.69 -24.90
CA ASN A 44 -7.04 18.34 -25.82
C ASN A 44 -8.16 19.12 -25.10
N VAL A 45 -8.09 19.24 -23.77
CA VAL A 45 -9.11 19.95 -22.98
C VAL A 45 -8.70 21.41 -22.86
N ASP A 46 -9.67 22.31 -22.98
CA ASP A 46 -9.45 23.74 -22.78
C ASP A 46 -8.84 24.00 -21.37
N PRO A 47 -7.66 24.66 -21.28
CA PRO A 47 -7.03 24.98 -20.01
C PRO A 47 -7.91 25.77 -19.04
N GLU A 48 -8.82 26.62 -19.53
CA GLU A 48 -9.73 27.38 -18.66
C GLU A 48 -10.76 26.45 -17.99
N VAL A 49 -11.22 25.42 -18.71
CA VAL A 49 -12.12 24.39 -18.17
C VAL A 49 -11.41 23.56 -17.11
N VAL A 50 -10.15 23.20 -17.35
CA VAL A 50 -9.31 22.50 -16.35
C VAL A 50 -9.07 23.37 -15.12
N ALA A 51 -8.73 24.65 -15.30
CA ALA A 51 -8.50 25.58 -14.20
C ALA A 51 -9.75 25.73 -13.31
N LYS A 52 -10.92 25.91 -13.93
CA LYS A 52 -12.19 25.98 -13.20
C LYS A 52 -12.49 24.71 -12.41
N ALA A 53 -12.23 23.53 -12.99
CA ALA A 53 -12.42 22.26 -12.29
C ALA A 53 -11.45 22.11 -11.10
N ARG A 54 -10.19 22.58 -11.24
CA ARG A 54 -9.20 22.60 -10.16
C ARG A 54 -9.60 23.57 -9.04
N ASP A 55 -10.13 24.74 -9.38
CA ASP A 55 -10.62 25.70 -8.37
C ASP A 55 -11.81 25.13 -7.59
N GLN A 56 -12.71 24.41 -8.26
CA GLN A 56 -13.79 23.70 -7.58
C GLN A 56 -13.28 22.63 -6.60
N GLN A 57 -12.22 21.90 -6.94
CA GLN A 57 -11.58 20.94 -6.02
C GLN A 57 -11.03 21.64 -4.78
N LYS A 58 -10.42 22.83 -4.91
CA LYS A 58 -9.95 23.62 -3.76
C LYS A 58 -11.08 24.01 -2.82
N GLU A 59 -12.25 24.32 -3.37
CA GLU A 59 -13.41 24.73 -2.58
C GLU A 59 -14.07 23.56 -1.85
N ASN A 60 -14.29 22.42 -2.52
CA ASN A 60 -15.15 21.35 -2.02
C ASN A 60 -14.50 19.96 -1.92
N GLY A 61 -13.26 19.79 -2.36
CA GLY A 61 -12.52 18.51 -2.34
C GLY A 61 -12.95 17.49 -3.38
N THR A 62 -13.87 17.81 -4.29
CA THR A 62 -14.24 16.92 -5.40
C THR A 62 -13.09 16.87 -6.40
N PRO A 63 -12.53 15.68 -6.74
CA PRO A 63 -11.46 15.59 -7.72
C PRO A 63 -11.80 16.31 -9.03
N PHE A 64 -10.92 17.17 -9.53
CA PHE A 64 -11.20 17.95 -10.74
C PHE A 64 -11.47 17.03 -11.95
N LEU A 65 -10.83 15.86 -12.01
CA LEU A 65 -11.07 14.83 -13.03
C LEU A 65 -12.53 14.34 -13.03
N LEU A 66 -13.15 14.25 -11.85
CA LEU A 66 -14.56 13.85 -11.73
C LEU A 66 -15.48 14.94 -12.27
N THR A 67 -15.18 16.20 -11.96
CA THR A 67 -15.88 17.36 -12.53
C THR A 67 -15.77 17.38 -14.06
N LEU A 68 -14.58 17.17 -14.62
CA LEU A 68 -14.36 17.13 -16.06
C LEU A 68 -15.13 15.99 -16.74
N ALA A 69 -15.14 14.80 -16.12
CA ALA A 69 -15.88 13.65 -16.63
C ALA A 69 -17.40 13.89 -16.63
N ARG A 70 -17.93 14.53 -15.58
CA ARG A 70 -19.36 14.88 -15.47
C ARG A 70 -19.79 15.96 -16.46
N ASN A 71 -18.89 16.87 -16.79
CA ASN A 71 -19.10 17.91 -17.79
C ASN A 71 -18.80 17.41 -19.22
N GLU A 72 -18.57 16.10 -19.39
CA GLU A 72 -18.26 15.47 -20.69
C GLU A 72 -17.02 16.08 -21.38
N SER A 73 -16.14 16.72 -20.61
CA SER A 73 -14.89 17.32 -21.12
C SER A 73 -13.80 16.27 -21.31
N ILE A 74 -13.91 15.13 -20.63
CA ILE A 74 -13.08 13.94 -20.82
C ILE A 74 -13.96 12.68 -20.78
N GLU A 75 -13.47 11.60 -21.38
CA GLU A 75 -14.17 10.31 -21.34
C GLU A 75 -14.29 9.77 -19.92
N ARG A 76 -15.48 9.28 -19.59
CA ARG A 76 -15.85 8.90 -18.22
C ARG A 76 -15.07 7.70 -17.68
N GLN A 77 -14.94 6.62 -18.46
CA GLN A 77 -14.26 5.41 -17.98
C GLN A 77 -12.76 5.65 -17.73
N PRO A 78 -11.99 6.22 -18.68
CA PRO A 78 -10.59 6.56 -18.42
C PRO A 78 -10.41 7.56 -17.26
N ALA A 79 -11.35 8.49 -17.07
CA ALA A 79 -11.32 9.40 -15.94
C ALA A 79 -11.49 8.68 -14.60
N PHE A 80 -12.40 7.71 -14.49
CA PHE A 80 -12.58 6.92 -13.27
C PHE A 80 -11.39 6.04 -12.95
N ASP A 81 -10.80 5.38 -13.95
CA ASP A 81 -9.57 4.60 -13.76
C ASP A 81 -8.43 5.51 -13.26
N LEU A 82 -8.31 6.71 -13.83
CA LEU A 82 -7.33 7.71 -13.39
C LEU A 82 -7.63 8.24 -11.99
N ILE A 83 -8.88 8.53 -11.64
CA ILE A 83 -9.28 8.98 -10.30
C ILE A 83 -8.89 7.93 -9.26
N ARG A 84 -9.17 6.65 -9.53
CA ARG A 84 -8.76 5.54 -8.68
C ARG A 84 -7.24 5.52 -8.50
N HIS A 85 -6.48 5.59 -9.59
CA HIS A 85 -5.03 5.57 -9.54
C HIS A 85 -4.43 6.79 -8.81
N GLN A 86 -4.93 8.01 -9.08
CA GLN A 86 -4.49 9.22 -8.39
C GLN A 86 -4.83 9.18 -6.90
N GLY A 87 -6.00 8.65 -6.54
CA GLY A 87 -6.36 8.42 -5.14
C GLY A 87 -5.41 7.46 -4.43
N GLN A 88 -5.01 6.36 -5.09
CA GLN A 88 -4.03 5.42 -4.55
C GLN A 88 -2.64 6.05 -4.42
N MET A 89 -2.19 6.80 -5.43
CA MET A 89 -0.94 7.56 -5.40
C MET A 89 -0.93 8.58 -4.26
N LEU A 90 -2.00 9.36 -4.12
CA LEU A 90 -2.18 10.33 -3.05
C LEU A 90 -2.08 9.66 -1.68
N PHE A 91 -2.88 8.61 -1.45
CA PHE A 91 -2.90 7.92 -0.16
C PHE A 91 -1.57 7.24 0.16
N SER A 92 -0.84 6.75 -0.85
CA SER A 92 0.45 6.09 -0.65
C SER A 92 1.49 6.97 0.05
N GLN A 93 1.38 8.29 -0.07
CA GLN A 93 2.28 9.24 0.56
C GLN A 93 2.21 9.18 2.09
N LEU A 94 1.04 8.83 2.64
CA LEU A 94 0.82 8.71 4.09
C LEU A 94 1.66 7.59 4.71
N TRP A 95 1.97 6.53 3.97
CA TRP A 95 2.74 5.40 4.49
C TRP A 95 4.20 5.73 4.82
N SER A 96 4.73 6.80 4.24
CA SER A 96 6.10 7.27 4.50
C SER A 96 6.13 8.63 5.21
N ALA A 97 4.96 9.21 5.49
CA ALA A 97 4.86 10.51 6.13
C ALA A 97 5.03 10.41 7.64
N PRO A 98 5.77 11.34 8.27
CA PRO A 98 5.84 11.41 9.73
C PRO A 98 4.53 11.97 10.30
N ASN A 99 4.22 11.62 11.55
CA ASN A 99 3.16 12.24 12.36
C ASN A 99 1.75 12.24 11.74
N VAL A 100 1.45 11.27 10.87
CA VAL A 100 0.10 11.13 10.32
C VAL A 100 -0.91 10.84 11.42
N TRP A 101 -1.96 11.65 11.50
CA TRP A 101 -3.09 11.42 12.37
C TRP A 101 -4.35 11.16 11.55
N ILE A 102 -5.08 10.12 11.90
CA ILE A 102 -6.28 9.68 11.18
C ILE A 102 -7.50 9.84 12.08
N MET A 103 -8.57 10.39 11.51
CA MET A 103 -9.91 10.40 12.10
C MET A 103 -10.92 9.80 11.14
N PHE A 104 -11.99 9.24 11.68
CA PHE A 104 -13.13 8.78 10.89
C PHE A 104 -14.39 9.56 11.30
N GLU A 105 -15.02 10.20 10.32
CA GLU A 105 -16.30 10.87 10.46
C GLU A 105 -17.39 10.02 9.80
N LYS A 106 -18.33 9.52 10.62
CA LYS A 106 -19.50 8.83 10.09
C LYS A 106 -20.48 9.86 9.53
N ASN A 107 -20.47 10.04 8.22
CA ASN A 107 -21.32 11.03 7.57
C ASN A 107 -21.72 10.58 6.16
N ALA A 108 -23.00 10.22 6.00
CA ALA A 108 -23.54 9.76 4.71
C ALA A 108 -23.77 10.90 3.72
N ASP A 109 -23.99 12.13 4.21
CA ASP A 109 -24.32 13.27 3.36
C ASP A 109 -23.12 13.71 2.51
N LEU A 110 -21.89 13.51 3.02
CA LEU A 110 -20.64 13.74 2.28
C LEU A 110 -20.52 12.86 1.01
N LEU A 111 -21.26 11.76 0.94
CA LEU A 111 -21.23 10.83 -0.20
C LEU A 111 -22.27 11.15 -1.28
N GLY A 112 -23.19 12.10 -1.03
CA GLY A 112 -24.28 12.44 -1.95
C GLY A 112 -23.77 12.90 -3.32
N GLY A 113 -22.59 13.54 -3.34
CA GLY A 113 -21.91 13.98 -4.55
C GLY A 113 -21.08 12.91 -5.27
N PHE A 114 -21.15 11.62 -4.91
CA PHE A 114 -20.30 10.54 -5.45
C PHE A 114 -21.10 9.26 -5.80
N GLY A 115 -22.39 9.38 -6.10
CA GLY A 115 -23.25 8.22 -6.41
C GLY A 115 -22.88 7.49 -7.72
N ASP A 116 -22.18 8.18 -8.61
CA ASP A 116 -21.73 7.74 -9.92
C ASP A 116 -20.36 7.04 -9.93
N VAL A 117 -19.66 7.04 -8.79
CA VAL A 117 -18.37 6.38 -8.58
C VAL A 117 -18.60 5.04 -7.90
N THR A 118 -18.09 3.98 -8.53
CA THR A 118 -18.10 2.62 -7.99
C THR A 118 -16.98 2.44 -6.96
N GLY A 119 -17.31 1.85 -5.81
CA GLY A 119 -16.33 1.58 -4.77
C GLY A 119 -15.46 0.37 -5.07
N ASP A 120 -14.28 0.35 -4.47
CA ASP A 120 -13.44 -0.83 -4.35
C ASP A 120 -13.89 -1.69 -3.17
N PRO A 121 -14.42 -2.90 -3.42
CA PRO A 121 -15.00 -3.74 -2.37
C PRO A 121 -13.93 -4.44 -1.51
N ASP A 122 -12.71 -4.59 -2.04
CA ASP A 122 -11.61 -5.26 -1.35
C ASP A 122 -10.60 -4.24 -0.84
N VAL A 123 -10.72 -3.92 0.45
CA VAL A 123 -9.86 -2.95 1.15
C VAL A 123 -8.42 -3.45 1.24
N ASP A 124 -8.21 -4.77 1.38
CA ASP A 124 -6.87 -5.36 1.50
C ASP A 124 -6.13 -5.24 0.16
N ASP A 125 -6.81 -5.54 -0.96
CA ASP A 125 -6.27 -5.32 -2.31
C ASP A 125 -6.02 -3.83 -2.59
N TRP A 126 -6.98 -2.95 -2.25
CA TRP A 126 -6.80 -1.50 -2.44
C TRP A 126 -5.59 -0.99 -1.66
N SER A 127 -5.42 -1.43 -0.41
CA SER A 127 -4.28 -1.09 0.43
C SER A 127 -2.98 -1.62 -0.18
N LEU A 128 -2.97 -2.86 -0.67
CA LEU A 128 -1.82 -3.45 -1.38
C LEU A 128 -1.39 -2.60 -2.59
N GLU A 129 -2.33 -2.09 -3.38
CA GLU A 129 -2.01 -1.16 -4.47
C GLU A 129 -1.32 0.11 -3.96
N THR A 130 -1.81 0.71 -2.87
CA THR A 130 -1.13 1.90 -2.31
C THR A 130 0.27 1.59 -1.79
N PHE A 131 0.51 0.40 -1.21
CA PHE A 131 1.84 -0.01 -0.76
C PHE A 131 2.82 -0.26 -1.91
N ARG A 132 2.32 -0.69 -3.08
CA ARG A 132 3.16 -0.87 -4.28
C ARG A 132 3.74 0.45 -4.79
N LEU A 133 3.05 1.56 -4.54
CA LEU A 133 3.46 2.91 -4.96
C LEU A 133 4.53 3.53 -4.04
N VAL A 134 4.75 2.95 -2.86
CA VAL A 134 5.79 3.40 -1.93
C VAL A 134 7.18 2.98 -2.43
N GLN A 135 7.95 3.95 -2.94
CA GLN A 135 9.28 3.66 -3.50
C GLN A 135 10.35 3.42 -2.43
N ASN A 136 10.34 4.18 -1.34
CA ASN A 136 11.37 4.12 -0.30
C ASN A 136 10.71 3.96 1.07
N PRO A 137 10.17 2.77 1.39
CA PRO A 137 9.48 2.57 2.65
C PRO A 137 10.45 2.73 3.82
N GLU A 138 10.24 3.75 4.64
CA GLU A 138 10.81 3.79 5.98
C GLU A 138 10.10 2.74 6.82
N GLN A 139 10.77 1.64 7.14
CA GLN A 139 10.21 0.67 8.07
C GLN A 139 10.21 1.30 9.47
N PRO A 140 9.12 1.21 10.25
CA PRO A 140 9.19 1.44 11.68
C PRO A 140 10.14 0.38 12.26
N GLY A 141 11.38 0.80 12.57
CA GLY A 141 12.48 -0.12 12.83
C GLY A 141 13.34 -0.34 11.59
N ARG A 142 14.63 -0.02 11.72
CA ARG A 142 15.64 -0.10 10.65
C ARG A 142 15.60 -1.48 9.98
N PHE A 143 15.35 -1.51 8.66
CA PHE A 143 15.39 -2.75 7.86
C PHE A 143 16.65 -3.57 8.17
N ASP A 144 16.45 -4.77 8.71
CA ASP A 144 17.52 -5.72 9.02
C ASP A 144 17.47 -6.89 8.02
N PRO A 145 18.45 -7.01 7.10
CA PRO A 145 18.54 -8.15 6.17
C PRO A 145 18.66 -9.52 6.86
N ALA A 146 19.11 -9.55 8.13
CA ALA A 146 19.24 -10.77 8.91
C ALA A 146 17.91 -11.18 9.60
N SER A 147 16.89 -10.31 9.59
CA SER A 147 15.57 -10.63 10.15
C SER A 147 14.90 -11.78 9.40
N ILE A 148 14.04 -12.51 10.11
CA ILE A 148 13.36 -13.72 9.65
C ILE A 148 11.86 -13.42 9.57
N PRO A 149 11.29 -13.27 8.37
CA PRO A 149 9.85 -13.10 8.21
C PRO A 149 9.11 -14.41 8.49
N ALA A 150 8.04 -14.31 9.28
CA ALA A 150 7.12 -15.39 9.58
C ALA A 150 5.67 -14.91 9.41
N TYR A 151 4.80 -15.79 8.91
CA TYR A 151 3.38 -15.47 8.82
C TYR A 151 2.78 -15.29 10.21
N THR A 152 2.00 -14.23 10.37
CA THR A 152 1.06 -14.14 11.50
C THR A 152 -0.08 -15.14 11.27
N ARG A 153 -0.81 -15.48 12.33
CA ARG A 153 -1.95 -16.41 12.23
C ARG A 153 -2.97 -15.94 11.18
N GLU A 154 -3.31 -14.66 11.20
CA GLU A 154 -4.30 -14.06 10.31
C GLU A 154 -3.70 -13.70 8.94
N GLY A 155 -2.41 -13.38 8.92
CA GLY A 155 -1.66 -13.09 7.71
C GLY A 155 -1.62 -14.25 6.72
N PHE A 156 -1.52 -15.49 7.21
CA PHE A 156 -1.55 -16.67 6.34
C PHE A 156 -2.88 -16.80 5.59
N ASP A 157 -4.02 -16.49 6.22
CA ASP A 157 -5.32 -16.54 5.55
C ASP A 157 -5.53 -15.32 4.64
N ARG A 158 -5.07 -14.14 5.07
CA ARG A 158 -5.16 -12.89 4.30
C ARG A 158 -4.39 -12.99 2.99
N VAL A 159 -3.15 -13.50 3.01
CA VAL A 159 -2.29 -13.55 1.81
C VAL A 159 -2.86 -14.42 0.69
N GLN A 160 -3.70 -15.42 1.02
CA GLN A 160 -4.33 -16.30 0.03
C GLN A 160 -5.47 -15.62 -0.74
N LYS A 161 -6.03 -14.53 -0.21
CA LYS A 161 -7.17 -13.80 -0.80
C LYS A 161 -6.72 -12.61 -1.64
N LEU A 162 -5.48 -12.13 -1.43
CA LEU A 162 -4.91 -10.99 -2.13
C LEU A 162 -4.61 -11.27 -3.60
N LYS A 163 -4.78 -10.25 -4.44
CA LYS A 163 -4.34 -10.24 -5.83
C LYS A 163 -2.83 -9.96 -5.91
N LEU A 164 -2.03 -10.98 -5.60
CA LEU A 164 -0.57 -10.90 -5.68
C LEU A 164 -0.07 -10.92 -7.11
N THR A 165 0.96 -10.12 -7.38
CA THR A 165 1.80 -10.30 -8.57
C THR A 165 2.63 -11.58 -8.46
N SER A 166 3.19 -12.05 -9.58
CA SER A 166 4.08 -13.23 -9.58
C SER A 166 5.25 -13.07 -8.61
N ASP A 167 5.89 -11.90 -8.58
CA ASP A 167 7.05 -11.64 -7.73
C ASP A 167 6.67 -11.62 -6.24
N GLU A 168 5.51 -11.04 -5.91
CA GLU A 168 4.97 -11.05 -4.55
C GLU A 168 4.63 -12.47 -4.08
N ALA A 169 3.97 -13.27 -4.90
CA ALA A 169 3.64 -14.65 -4.58
C ALA A 169 4.91 -15.51 -4.40
N GLN A 170 5.91 -15.33 -5.28
CA GLN A 170 7.20 -16.02 -5.15
C GLN A 170 7.94 -15.61 -3.87
N PHE A 171 7.96 -14.32 -3.54
CA PHE A 171 8.56 -13.82 -2.31
C PHE A 171 7.86 -14.39 -1.07
N ALA A 172 6.52 -14.32 -1.03
CA ALA A 172 5.69 -14.85 0.04
C ALA A 172 5.87 -16.36 0.26
N SER A 173 6.10 -17.13 -0.81
CA SER A 173 6.34 -18.59 -0.74
C SER A 173 7.62 -18.97 0.01
N GLN A 174 8.58 -18.04 0.15
CA GLN A 174 9.84 -18.31 0.82
C GLN A 174 9.78 -18.16 2.34
N PHE A 175 8.71 -17.56 2.87
CA PHE A 175 8.50 -17.35 4.30
C PHE A 175 8.27 -18.68 5.00
N SER A 176 9.26 -19.09 5.79
CA SER A 176 9.26 -20.39 6.49
C SER A 176 9.56 -20.25 7.98
N GLY A 177 9.66 -19.03 8.51
CA GLY A 177 10.07 -18.76 9.89
C GLY A 177 11.52 -19.15 10.23
N ALA A 178 12.34 -19.46 9.22
CA ALA A 178 13.74 -19.89 9.42
C ALA A 178 14.75 -19.17 8.51
N ARG A 179 14.30 -18.66 7.35
CA ARG A 179 15.18 -17.99 6.38
C ARG A 179 15.20 -16.50 6.65
N SER A 180 16.38 -15.90 6.61
CA SER A 180 16.48 -14.44 6.67
C SER A 180 16.05 -13.78 5.36
N VAL A 181 15.68 -12.51 5.41
CA VAL A 181 15.37 -11.71 4.22
C VAL A 181 16.52 -11.75 3.20
N GLN A 182 17.77 -11.70 3.66
CA GLN A 182 18.94 -11.81 2.78
C GLN A 182 19.03 -13.17 2.07
N GLN A 183 18.69 -14.26 2.75
CA GLN A 183 18.66 -15.59 2.14
C GLN A 183 17.53 -15.70 1.11
N ILE A 184 16.36 -15.15 1.42
CA ILE A 184 15.22 -15.10 0.49
C ILE A 184 15.58 -14.30 -0.76
N ALA A 185 16.16 -13.11 -0.60
CA ALA A 185 16.62 -12.27 -1.71
C ALA A 185 17.62 -13.02 -2.60
N LYS A 186 18.59 -13.73 -2.00
CA LYS A 186 19.56 -14.55 -2.72
C LYS A 186 18.88 -15.68 -3.51
N ASN A 187 17.92 -16.38 -2.92
CA ASN A 187 17.20 -17.48 -3.58
C ASN A 187 16.44 -17.00 -4.81
N LEU A 188 15.80 -15.84 -4.71
CA LEU A 188 14.99 -15.23 -5.77
C LEU A 188 15.79 -14.33 -6.71
N ARG A 189 17.11 -14.21 -6.50
CA ARG A 189 18.02 -13.33 -7.28
C ARG A 189 17.58 -11.87 -7.27
N LEU A 190 17.01 -11.41 -6.16
CA LEU A 190 16.61 -10.03 -5.93
C LEU A 190 17.74 -9.26 -5.25
N ASP A 191 17.88 -7.98 -5.58
CA ASP A 191 18.67 -7.08 -4.75
C ASP A 191 17.95 -6.76 -3.42
N LEU A 192 18.69 -6.27 -2.43
CA LEU A 192 18.13 -6.00 -1.10
C LEU A 192 17.14 -4.83 -1.08
N LYS A 193 17.22 -3.89 -2.02
CA LYS A 193 16.25 -2.79 -2.14
C LYS A 193 14.90 -3.34 -2.60
N SER A 194 14.89 -4.19 -3.62
CA SER A 194 13.70 -4.88 -4.11
C SER A 194 13.09 -5.80 -3.03
N ALA A 195 13.93 -6.58 -2.34
CA ALA A 195 13.46 -7.43 -1.23
C ALA A 195 12.87 -6.61 -0.07
N ARG A 196 13.45 -5.44 0.25
CA ARG A 196 12.90 -4.52 1.25
C ARG A 196 11.53 -3.99 0.85
N GLN A 197 11.35 -3.59 -0.40
CA GLN A 197 10.06 -3.11 -0.92
C GLN A 197 8.98 -4.19 -0.87
N LEU A 198 9.31 -5.42 -1.29
CA LEU A 198 8.38 -6.55 -1.21
C LEU A 198 8.00 -6.86 0.24
N LEU A 199 9.01 -6.97 1.13
CA LEU A 199 8.78 -7.25 2.54
C LEU A 199 7.91 -6.18 3.20
N PHE A 200 8.13 -4.90 2.89
CA PHE A 200 7.34 -3.80 3.42
C PHE A 200 5.83 -4.00 3.18
N ARG A 201 5.42 -4.43 1.98
CA ARG A 201 3.99 -4.66 1.65
C ARG A 201 3.35 -5.69 2.58
N PHE A 202 4.05 -6.80 2.83
CA PHE A 202 3.55 -7.86 3.71
C PHE A 202 3.56 -7.44 5.18
N VAL A 203 4.56 -6.70 5.64
CA VAL A 203 4.62 -6.19 7.01
C VAL A 203 3.52 -5.14 7.25
N ALA A 204 3.33 -4.21 6.31
CA ALA A 204 2.34 -3.14 6.45
C ALA A 204 0.89 -3.64 6.39
N LEU A 205 0.64 -4.76 5.71
CA LEU A 205 -0.63 -5.50 5.74
C LEU A 205 -0.76 -6.44 6.95
N GLU A 206 0.21 -6.45 7.87
CA GLU A 206 0.28 -7.34 9.04
C GLU A 206 0.24 -8.84 8.66
N ILE A 207 0.65 -9.17 7.44
CA ILE A 207 0.72 -10.54 6.93
C ILE A 207 1.90 -11.28 7.56
N VAL A 208 3.02 -10.58 7.72
CA VAL A 208 4.23 -11.13 8.32
C VAL A 208 4.77 -10.24 9.42
N GLU A 209 5.39 -10.88 10.38
CA GLU A 209 6.22 -10.26 11.41
C GLU A 209 7.68 -10.66 11.20
N CYS A 210 8.60 -9.74 11.49
CA CYS A 210 10.04 -9.94 11.31
C CYS A 210 10.71 -10.20 12.66
N TRP A 211 11.22 -11.41 12.84
CA TRP A 211 11.94 -11.82 14.04
C TRP A 211 13.45 -11.57 13.89
N PRO A 212 14.17 -11.18 14.95
CA PRO A 212 15.62 -11.03 14.88
C PRO A 212 16.32 -12.38 14.61
N ALA A 213 17.52 -12.36 14.05
CA ALA A 213 18.29 -13.58 13.78
C ALA A 213 18.60 -14.38 15.06
N SER A 214 18.63 -13.73 16.23
CA SER A 214 18.86 -14.37 17.53
C SER A 214 17.72 -15.29 17.98
N THR A 215 16.51 -15.13 17.42
CA THR A 215 15.35 -15.99 17.69
C THR A 215 15.32 -17.26 16.84
N ALA A 216 16.16 -17.38 15.81
CA ALA A 216 16.31 -18.64 15.10
C ALA A 216 16.84 -19.70 16.09
N ALA A 217 16.06 -20.76 16.31
CA ALA A 217 16.51 -21.91 17.09
C ALA A 217 17.90 -22.32 16.58
N LYS A 218 18.91 -22.31 17.46
CA LYS A 218 20.22 -22.86 17.13
C LYS A 218 19.98 -24.24 16.54
N PRO A 219 20.54 -24.57 15.36
CA PRO A 219 20.51 -25.95 14.90
C PRO A 219 21.04 -26.80 16.04
N GLU A 220 20.31 -27.87 16.39
CA GLU A 220 20.77 -28.81 17.41
C GLU A 220 22.25 -29.11 17.15
N PRO A 221 23.13 -29.00 18.16
CA PRO A 221 24.52 -29.32 17.96
C PRO A 221 24.55 -30.74 17.44
N LYS A 222 24.98 -30.92 16.18
CA LYS A 222 25.28 -32.24 15.61
C LYS A 222 26.14 -32.95 16.65
N GLY A 223 25.54 -33.93 17.33
CA GLY A 223 26.17 -34.62 18.44
C GLY A 223 27.58 -35.00 18.02
N GLY A 224 28.57 -34.41 18.69
CA GLY A 224 29.95 -34.74 18.46
C GLY A 224 30.08 -36.24 18.63
N MET A 225 30.37 -36.95 17.55
CA MET A 225 30.70 -38.36 17.58
C MET A 225 32.06 -38.44 18.27
N GLY A 226 32.02 -38.49 19.61
CA GLY A 226 33.16 -38.73 20.46
C GLY A 226 33.75 -40.07 20.10
N ARG A 227 34.82 -40.06 19.30
CA ARG A 227 35.75 -41.19 19.23
C ARG A 227 36.57 -41.18 20.52
N LEU A 228 36.13 -41.99 21.46
CA LEU A 228 36.92 -42.48 22.58
C LEU A 228 36.56 -43.96 22.81
N PHE A 229 37.52 -44.70 23.38
CA PHE A 229 37.65 -46.17 23.50
C PHE A 229 38.27 -46.85 22.26
N GLY A 230 39.43 -47.50 22.32
CA GLY A 230 40.36 -47.79 23.41
C GLY A 230 41.47 -48.72 22.87
N ARG A 231 42.70 -48.57 23.39
CA ARG A 231 43.82 -49.51 23.20
C ARG A 231 43.46 -50.88 23.81
N GLY A 232 43.84 -51.98 23.15
CA GLY A 232 43.99 -53.27 23.82
C GLY A 232 43.94 -54.51 22.92
N ARG A 233 45.05 -54.84 22.24
CA ARG A 233 45.84 -56.07 22.45
C ARG A 233 47.06 -56.07 21.54
#